data_AF-A0A0F2S581-F1
#
_entry.id   AF-A0A0F2S581-F1
#
_cell.length_a   1.000
_cell.length_b   1.000
_cell.length_c   1.000
_cell.angle_alpha   90.00
_cell.angle_beta   90.00
_cell.angle_gamma   90.00
#
_symmetry.space_group_name_H-M   'P 1'
#
loop_
_entity.id
_entity.type
_entity.pdbx_description
1 polymer ?
#
loop_
_entity_poly.entity_id
_entity_poly.type
_entity_poly.pdbx_seq_one_letter_code
_entity_poly.pdbx_strand_id
1 'polypeptide(L)'
;MKKMKKALASLAIAGMALTMIPFNAFAEGTVPTGAGTATQIAIQIADQGGSSHTTTLDQIVTEIISYRGYLNPSEKASLNEARTNLLTAVQDGTLISAADGLLTDQIVAKFHAKGVTRADAKVAIIKSLLDFQAIHYTDDNATIERALVKFKTENGKTFRTLFGDDFKIELFYGFMMATQDELQKEIKKEIKKNPSVILGLVGSSNTEIKDKLVEWLKIALHNVADPENSKYHVFDQKLADIGWNIDLLVDTQRQVGAVIDPSNAAEKAVAMSVIRSRIQCKINGTICDPLTPLELKKGNNKLKLVLSVKGIDTGAFNLAGLLAWKTDNSAIATVAEDGSSIKAGTTKGTTVITAYRMNDSQVETNELIKITVVVN
;
A
#
# COMPACT_ATOMS: atom_id res chain seq x y z
N MET A 1 28.23 21.19 11.06
CA MET A 1 26.89 21.03 10.43
C MET A 1 27.07 20.84 8.93
N LYS A 2 26.35 19.89 8.30
CA LYS A 2 26.55 19.30 6.96
C LYS A 2 27.38 17.99 6.99
N LYS A 3 26.77 16.89 6.53
CA LYS A 3 27.24 15.47 6.43
C LYS A 3 26.66 14.40 7.39
N MET A 4 25.50 14.61 8.04
CA MET A 4 24.77 13.55 8.78
C MET A 4 23.31 13.44 8.34
N LYS A 5 23.03 12.72 7.24
CA LYS A 5 21.66 12.48 6.74
C LYS A 5 21.40 11.03 6.27
N LYS A 6 22.31 10.10 6.54
CA LYS A 6 22.31 8.72 6.00
C LYS A 6 22.02 7.70 7.12
N ALA A 7 21.34 6.61 6.78
CA ALA A 7 21.13 5.39 7.60
C ALA A 7 19.88 5.27 8.49
N LEU A 8 18.65 5.32 7.93
CA LEU A 8 17.44 5.29 8.77
C LEU A 8 16.21 4.54 8.26
N ALA A 9 16.41 3.69 7.26
CA ALA A 9 15.41 2.81 6.73
C ALA A 9 16.00 1.41 6.59
N SER A 10 16.05 0.70 7.70
CA SER A 10 16.29 -0.73 7.75
C SER A 10 15.32 -1.47 8.70
N LEU A 11 14.42 -0.79 9.45
CA LEU A 11 13.64 -1.40 10.56
C LEU A 11 12.10 -1.38 10.48
N ALA A 12 11.46 -0.47 9.75
CA ALA A 12 10.06 -0.64 9.28
C ALA A 12 9.89 -1.70 8.14
N ILE A 13 10.89 -2.57 7.96
CA ILE A 13 11.53 -2.84 6.63
C ILE A 13 11.68 -4.31 6.30
N ALA A 14 11.74 -5.13 7.33
CA ALA A 14 10.66 -6.08 7.51
C ALA A 14 9.30 -5.37 7.53
N GLY A 15 8.53 -5.39 6.48
CA GLY A 15 7.21 -6.00 6.71
C GLY A 15 6.13 -5.04 7.21
N MET A 16 6.17 -3.75 6.93
CA MET A 16 5.33 -3.29 5.82
C MET A 16 5.61 -3.95 4.49
N ALA A 17 6.83 -4.43 4.29
CA ALA A 17 7.24 -5.37 3.25
C ALA A 17 6.25 -6.54 3.05
N LEU A 18 5.26 -6.77 3.93
CA LEU A 18 4.13 -7.69 3.73
C LEU A 18 2.72 -7.08 3.76
N THR A 19 2.50 -5.92 4.38
CA THR A 19 1.14 -5.36 4.57
C THR A 19 0.85 -4.10 3.77
N MET A 20 1.85 -3.58 3.06
CA MET A 20 1.76 -2.36 2.27
C MET A 20 2.50 -2.46 0.95
N ILE A 21 2.45 -3.62 0.28
CA ILE A 21 2.59 -3.57 -1.17
C ILE A 21 1.19 -3.48 -1.77
N PRO A 22 0.76 -2.26 -2.13
CA PRO A 22 -0.20 -2.06 -3.17
C PRO A 22 0.01 -3.03 -4.33
N PHE A 23 -1.05 -3.73 -4.70
CA PHE A 23 -1.48 -4.14 -6.04
C PHE A 23 -1.22 -3.15 -7.21
N ASN A 24 -0.15 -2.34 -7.16
CA ASN A 24 0.55 -1.84 -8.34
C ASN A 24 0.99 -2.98 -9.23
N ALA A 25 1.02 -4.21 -8.71
CA ALA A 25 1.05 -5.50 -9.40
C ALA A 25 0.41 -5.58 -10.78
N PHE A 26 -0.61 -4.78 -10.92
CA PHE A 26 -1.44 -4.76 -12.07
C PHE A 26 -1.03 -3.74 -13.11
N ALA A 27 -0.09 -2.83 -12.87
CA ALA A 27 0.23 -1.70 -13.74
C ALA A 27 1.54 -1.84 -14.53
N GLU A 28 1.47 -2.36 -15.76
CA GLU A 28 2.32 -1.83 -16.84
C GLU A 28 1.96 -0.38 -17.19
N GLY A 29 2.95 0.49 -17.04
CA GLY A 29 2.94 1.86 -17.53
C GLY A 29 4.23 2.57 -17.15
N THR A 30 5.09 2.83 -18.12
CA THR A 30 6.11 3.87 -17.99
C THR A 30 5.41 5.15 -17.56
N VAL A 31 5.89 5.77 -16.48
CA VAL A 31 5.45 7.09 -15.99
C VAL A 31 5.12 8.03 -17.16
N PRO A 32 3.86 8.48 -17.32
CA PRO A 32 3.56 9.57 -18.23
C PRO A 32 4.04 10.87 -17.60
N THR A 33 5.02 11.48 -18.23
CA THR A 33 5.37 12.90 -18.08
C THR A 33 4.22 13.80 -18.50
N GLY A 34 3.88 14.79 -17.66
CA GLY A 34 3.20 16.03 -18.07
C GLY A 34 2.27 16.60 -16.98
N ALA A 35 2.21 17.91 -16.70
CA ALA A 35 3.00 19.04 -17.14
C ALA A 35 2.71 20.23 -16.19
N GLY A 36 3.75 20.76 -15.55
CA GLY A 36 3.76 21.99 -14.76
C GLY A 36 5.15 22.63 -14.87
N THR A 37 5.27 23.58 -15.80
CA THR A 37 6.41 24.42 -16.26
C THR A 37 7.86 24.02 -15.94
N ALA A 38 8.61 23.79 -17.03
CA ALA A 38 9.88 23.10 -17.16
C ALA A 38 11.17 23.90 -16.84
N THR A 39 11.11 25.12 -16.31
CA THR A 39 12.33 25.97 -16.19
C THR A 39 13.05 25.86 -14.85
N GLN A 40 12.39 25.39 -13.78
CA GLN A 40 13.06 25.11 -12.49
C GLN A 40 13.57 23.66 -12.37
N ILE A 41 13.03 22.77 -13.20
CA ILE A 41 13.36 21.33 -13.20
C ILE A 41 14.68 21.05 -13.92
N ALA A 42 15.09 21.89 -14.88
CA ALA A 42 16.34 21.70 -15.62
C ALA A 42 17.62 22.10 -14.85
N ILE A 43 17.52 22.93 -13.80
CA ILE A 43 18.71 23.49 -13.11
C ILE A 43 19.17 22.60 -11.94
N GLN A 44 18.30 21.77 -11.35
CA GLN A 44 18.74 20.81 -10.31
C GLN A 44 19.24 19.47 -10.85
N ILE A 45 19.03 19.20 -12.15
CA ILE A 45 19.45 17.96 -12.83
C ILE A 45 20.88 18.07 -13.39
N ALA A 46 21.42 19.28 -13.57
CA ALA A 46 22.62 19.49 -14.38
C ALA A 46 23.98 19.40 -13.64
N ASP A 47 24.06 19.41 -12.31
CA ASP A 47 25.36 19.38 -11.62
C ASP A 47 25.66 18.03 -10.96
N GLN A 48 26.57 17.33 -11.62
CA GLN A 48 26.93 15.93 -11.60
C GLN A 48 27.66 15.47 -10.32
N GLY A 49 27.83 14.18 -10.00
CA GLY A 49 27.68 12.99 -10.82
C GLY A 49 28.02 11.70 -10.05
N GLY A 50 27.74 10.57 -10.71
CA GLY A 50 28.09 9.23 -10.26
C GLY A 50 26.90 8.42 -9.72
N SER A 51 26.17 7.75 -10.63
CA SER A 51 25.30 6.59 -10.35
C SER A 51 24.55 6.62 -9.00
N SER A 52 23.60 7.54 -8.83
CA SER A 52 22.71 7.53 -7.66
C SER A 52 21.30 7.08 -8.05
N HIS A 53 21.08 5.77 -8.10
CA HIS A 53 19.73 5.18 -8.18
C HIS A 53 19.06 5.20 -6.81
N THR A 54 18.85 6.40 -6.28
CA THR A 54 18.27 6.64 -4.95
C THR A 54 16.85 7.17 -5.11
N THR A 55 15.84 6.38 -4.73
CA THR A 55 14.45 6.86 -4.61
C THR A 55 14.38 7.96 -3.55
N THR A 56 13.73 9.08 -3.85
CA THR A 56 13.64 10.24 -2.95
C THR A 56 12.48 10.10 -1.97
N LEU A 57 12.54 10.84 -0.85
CA LEU A 57 11.44 10.89 0.13
C LEU A 57 10.12 11.33 -0.52
N ASP A 58 10.19 12.29 -1.45
CA ASP A 58 9.03 12.82 -2.16
C ASP A 58 8.34 11.76 -3.03
N GLN A 59 9.12 10.87 -3.65
CA GLN A 59 8.56 9.76 -4.42
C GLN A 59 7.76 8.80 -3.53
N ILE A 60 8.22 8.56 -2.30
CA ILE A 60 7.54 7.70 -1.33
C ILE A 60 6.26 8.35 -0.82
N VAL A 61 6.34 9.63 -0.48
CA VAL A 61 5.15 10.41 -0.05
C VAL A 61 4.11 10.42 -1.17
N THR A 62 4.53 10.67 -2.41
CA THR A 62 3.66 10.65 -3.58
C THR A 62 2.99 9.29 -3.75
N GLU A 63 3.74 8.19 -3.65
CA GLU A 63 3.19 6.85 -3.79
C GLU A 63 2.17 6.53 -2.69
N ILE A 64 2.49 6.80 -1.42
CA ILE A 64 1.57 6.56 -0.30
C ILE A 64 0.27 7.37 -0.49
N ILE A 65 0.40 8.65 -0.81
CA ILE A 65 -0.75 9.54 -1.00
C ILE A 65 -1.62 9.08 -2.17
N SER A 66 -1.02 8.51 -3.22
CA SER A 66 -1.71 8.15 -4.47
C SER A 66 -2.86 7.17 -4.26
N TYR A 67 -2.84 6.36 -3.21
CA TYR A 67 -3.91 5.41 -2.90
C TYR A 67 -4.75 5.79 -1.67
N ARG A 68 -4.26 6.63 -0.75
CA ARG A 68 -4.98 7.01 0.48
C ARG A 68 -6.30 7.74 0.24
N GLY A 69 -6.39 8.51 -0.84
CA GLY A 69 -7.61 9.19 -1.24
C GLY A 69 -8.80 8.24 -1.51
N TYR A 70 -8.53 6.95 -1.74
CA TYR A 70 -9.53 5.94 -2.06
C TYR A 70 -10.03 5.14 -0.85
N LEU A 71 -9.66 5.54 0.39
CA LEU A 71 -10.22 4.99 1.62
C LEU A 71 -11.62 5.57 1.86
N ASN A 72 -12.60 4.70 2.10
CA ASN A 72 -13.94 5.12 2.51
C ASN A 72 -14.02 5.36 4.04
N PRO A 73 -15.12 5.94 4.57
CA PRO A 73 -15.22 6.26 5.99
C PRO A 73 -15.09 5.05 6.94
N SER A 74 -15.67 3.90 6.60
CA SER A 74 -15.60 2.70 7.46
C SER A 74 -14.19 2.12 7.48
N GLU A 75 -13.49 2.13 6.35
CA GLU A 75 -12.09 1.74 6.22
C GLU A 75 -11.16 2.67 7.02
N LYS A 76 -11.41 3.97 7.00
CA LYS A 76 -10.70 4.93 7.86
C LYS A 76 -10.94 4.63 9.34
N ALA A 77 -12.16 4.23 9.71
CA ALA A 77 -12.46 3.82 11.07
C ALA A 77 -11.67 2.56 11.45
N SER A 78 -11.57 1.55 10.58
CA SER A 78 -10.76 0.35 10.81
C SER A 78 -9.28 0.67 11.00
N LEU A 79 -8.70 1.59 10.21
CA LEU A 79 -7.33 2.06 10.40
C LEU A 79 -7.12 2.72 11.77
N ASN A 80 -8.07 3.56 12.21
CA ASN A 80 -8.01 4.22 13.51
C ASN A 80 -8.21 3.23 14.68
N GLU A 81 -9.03 2.21 14.50
CA GLU A 81 -9.21 1.13 15.47
C GLU A 81 -7.91 0.33 15.64
N ALA A 82 -7.29 -0.12 14.56
CA ALA A 82 -6.01 -0.82 14.62
C ALA A 82 -4.89 0.02 15.25
N ARG A 83 -4.88 1.33 14.97
CA ARG A 83 -3.98 2.27 15.63
C ARG A 83 -4.23 2.34 17.14
N THR A 84 -5.49 2.36 17.56
CA THR A 84 -5.86 2.38 18.98
C THR A 84 -5.44 1.08 19.66
N ASN A 85 -5.71 -0.06 19.02
CA ASN A 85 -5.29 -1.38 19.52
C ASN A 85 -3.77 -1.49 19.63
N LEU A 86 -3.00 -0.93 18.69
CA LEU A 86 -1.55 -0.86 18.78
C LEU A 86 -1.08 -0.10 20.03
N LEU A 87 -1.71 1.03 20.35
CA LEU A 87 -1.39 1.82 21.54
C LEU A 87 -1.72 1.04 22.83
N THR A 88 -2.86 0.37 22.88
CA THR A 88 -3.25 -0.52 23.98
C THR A 88 -2.26 -1.66 24.13
N ALA A 89 -1.88 -2.31 23.03
CA ALA A 89 -0.96 -3.44 23.01
C ALA A 89 0.46 -3.09 23.49
N VAL A 90 0.87 -1.83 23.34
CA VAL A 90 2.10 -1.31 23.97
C VAL A 90 1.95 -1.22 25.48
N GLN A 91 0.81 -0.69 25.95
CA GLN A 91 0.57 -0.43 27.37
C GLN A 91 0.40 -1.72 28.18
N ASP A 92 -0.29 -2.71 27.63
CA ASP A 92 -0.54 -4.00 28.29
C ASP A 92 0.58 -5.03 28.06
N GLY A 93 1.55 -4.71 27.19
CA GLY A 93 2.70 -5.55 26.88
C GLY A 93 2.42 -6.69 25.89
N THR A 94 1.21 -6.80 25.34
CA THR A 94 0.89 -7.83 24.33
C THR A 94 1.67 -7.62 23.02
N LEU A 95 1.96 -6.37 22.64
CA LEU A 95 2.83 -6.08 21.49
C LEU A 95 4.25 -6.57 21.71
N ILE A 96 4.77 -6.45 22.93
CA ILE A 96 6.10 -6.91 23.32
C ILE A 96 6.22 -8.42 23.16
N SER A 97 5.15 -9.15 23.50
CA SER A 97 5.07 -10.60 23.34
C SER A 97 4.93 -11.00 21.87
N ALA A 98 4.08 -10.31 21.11
CA ALA A 98 3.86 -10.58 19.69
C ALA A 98 5.10 -10.28 18.81
N ALA A 99 5.98 -9.39 19.27
CA ALA A 99 7.21 -9.05 18.56
C ALA A 99 8.47 -9.70 19.17
N ASP A 100 8.33 -10.68 20.08
CA ASP A 100 9.46 -11.26 20.82
C ASP A 100 10.47 -11.94 19.90
N GLY A 101 10.01 -12.55 18.80
CA GLY A 101 10.84 -13.17 17.77
C GLY A 101 11.85 -12.22 17.12
N LEU A 102 11.62 -10.90 17.20
CA LEU A 102 12.58 -9.91 16.69
C LEU A 102 13.81 -9.75 17.59
N LEU A 103 13.77 -10.14 18.86
CA LEU A 103 14.88 -9.96 19.81
C LEU A 103 15.81 -11.17 19.84
N THR A 104 16.50 -11.40 18.72
CA THR A 104 17.48 -12.48 18.57
C THR A 104 18.73 -12.23 19.43
N ASP A 105 19.52 -13.27 19.67
CA ASP A 105 20.76 -13.13 20.43
C ASP A 105 21.81 -12.28 19.69
N GLN A 106 21.84 -12.34 18.35
CA GLN A 106 22.68 -11.48 17.51
C GLN A 106 22.33 -10.00 17.71
N ILE A 107 21.05 -9.68 17.81
CA ILE A 107 20.57 -8.32 18.08
C ILE A 107 21.00 -7.88 19.46
N VAL A 108 20.78 -8.72 20.47
CA VAL A 108 21.19 -8.42 21.84
C VAL A 108 22.70 -8.19 21.90
N ALA A 109 23.50 -8.98 21.19
CA ALA A 109 24.95 -8.78 21.11
C ALA A 109 25.31 -7.42 20.47
N LYS A 110 24.64 -7.00 19.38
CA LYS A 110 24.88 -5.69 18.74
C LYS A 110 24.52 -4.52 19.66
N PHE A 111 23.41 -4.59 20.38
CA PHE A 111 23.02 -3.56 21.35
C PHE A 111 23.94 -3.55 22.58
N HIS A 112 24.33 -4.71 23.09
CA HIS A 112 25.26 -4.84 24.19
C HIS A 112 26.63 -4.23 23.86
N ALA A 113 27.11 -4.40 22.62
CA ALA A 113 28.33 -3.75 22.13
C ALA A 113 28.25 -2.20 22.11
N LYS A 114 27.04 -1.63 22.22
CA LYS A 114 26.78 -0.19 22.37
C LYS A 114 26.44 0.21 23.83
N GLY A 115 26.63 -0.69 24.79
CA GLY A 115 26.32 -0.46 26.20
C GLY A 115 24.83 -0.45 26.52
N VAL A 116 24.00 -1.09 25.68
CA VAL A 116 22.54 -1.14 25.86
C VAL A 116 22.11 -2.51 26.36
N THR A 117 21.25 -2.56 27.37
CA THR A 117 20.76 -3.82 27.95
C THR A 117 19.80 -4.56 27.00
N ARG A 118 19.57 -5.86 27.24
CA ARG A 118 18.57 -6.63 26.49
C ARG A 118 17.16 -6.01 26.58
N ALA A 119 16.78 -5.53 27.77
CA ALA A 119 15.49 -4.89 28.00
C ALA A 119 15.35 -3.60 27.19
N ASP A 120 16.38 -2.75 27.19
CA ASP A 120 16.39 -1.50 26.44
C ASP A 120 16.45 -1.73 24.92
N ALA A 121 17.13 -2.78 24.46
CA ALA A 121 17.11 -3.20 23.06
C ALA A 121 15.69 -3.57 22.61
N LYS A 122 14.96 -4.33 23.44
CA LYS A 122 13.56 -4.67 23.19
C LYS A 122 12.70 -3.41 23.11
N VAL A 123 12.83 -2.49 24.07
CA VAL A 123 12.10 -1.20 24.06
C VAL A 123 12.42 -0.40 22.79
N ALA A 124 13.67 -0.37 22.33
CA ALA A 124 14.06 0.36 21.13
C ALA A 124 13.44 -0.22 19.84
N ILE A 125 13.34 -1.54 19.73
CA ILE A 125 12.67 -2.22 18.62
C ILE A 125 11.16 -1.91 18.64
N ILE A 126 10.52 -2.04 19.80
CA ILE A 126 9.10 -1.76 19.96
C ILE A 126 8.77 -0.29 19.71
N LYS A 127 9.61 0.64 20.18
CA LYS A 127 9.47 2.07 19.86
C LYS A 127 9.54 2.30 18.35
N SER A 128 10.44 1.60 17.65
CA SER A 128 10.52 1.70 16.19
C SER A 128 9.23 1.22 15.52
N LEU A 129 8.61 0.13 16.00
CA LEU A 129 7.29 -0.30 15.50
C LEU A 129 6.20 0.75 15.81
N LEU A 130 6.22 1.33 17.01
CA LEU A 130 5.24 2.32 17.45
C LEU A 130 5.33 3.64 16.67
N ASP A 131 6.53 4.16 16.45
CA ASP A 131 6.74 5.39 15.68
C ASP A 131 6.29 5.22 14.23
N PHE A 132 6.31 3.98 13.73
CA PHE A 132 5.88 3.64 12.39
C PHE A 132 4.36 3.86 12.18
N GLN A 133 3.57 3.79 13.25
CA GLN A 133 2.10 3.94 13.19
C GLN A 133 1.66 5.22 12.46
N ALA A 134 2.42 6.32 12.62
CA ALA A 134 2.05 7.64 12.12
C ALA A 134 2.19 7.72 10.60
N ILE A 135 2.93 6.80 9.98
CA ILE A 135 3.06 6.63 8.54
C ILE A 135 1.97 5.67 8.04
N HIS A 136 1.68 4.62 8.82
CA HIS A 136 0.81 3.52 8.41
C HIS A 136 -0.69 3.79 8.54
N TYR A 137 -1.12 4.45 9.62
CA TYR A 137 -2.54 4.63 9.95
C TYR A 137 -3.03 6.07 9.76
N THR A 138 -2.23 6.95 9.15
CA THR A 138 -2.68 8.30 8.80
C THR A 138 -3.25 8.34 7.38
N ASP A 139 -4.36 9.06 7.21
CA ASP A 139 -4.94 9.44 5.92
C ASP A 139 -4.67 10.93 5.59
N ASP A 140 -3.87 11.63 6.41
CA ASP A 140 -3.51 13.04 6.20
C ASP A 140 -2.19 13.18 5.41
N ASN A 141 -2.35 13.57 4.15
CA ASN A 141 -1.28 13.81 3.19
C ASN A 141 -0.19 14.77 3.72
N ALA A 142 -0.56 15.85 4.42
CA ALA A 142 0.40 16.82 4.93
C ALA A 142 1.18 16.30 6.16
N THR A 143 0.72 15.19 6.74
CA THR A 143 1.32 14.59 7.94
C THR A 143 2.25 13.42 7.62
N ILE A 144 2.11 12.76 6.46
CA ILE A 144 2.97 11.64 6.03
C ILE A 144 4.45 12.05 5.93
N GLU A 145 4.76 13.17 5.28
CA GLU A 145 6.15 13.64 5.15
C GLU A 145 6.78 13.92 6.52
N ARG A 146 6.06 14.66 7.38
CA ARG A 146 6.52 14.94 8.75
C ARG A 146 6.69 13.67 9.57
N ALA A 147 5.78 12.71 9.42
CA ALA A 147 5.86 11.41 10.09
C ALA A 147 7.09 10.61 9.63
N LEU A 148 7.38 10.59 8.32
CA LEU A 148 8.59 9.96 7.78
C LEU A 148 9.87 10.62 8.29
N VAL A 149 9.92 11.95 8.36
CA VAL A 149 11.08 12.70 8.90
C VAL A 149 11.24 12.46 10.41
N LYS A 150 10.13 12.43 11.17
CA LYS A 150 10.15 12.17 12.61
C LYS A 150 10.61 10.74 12.89
N PHE A 151 10.02 9.76 12.23
CA PHE A 151 10.43 8.36 12.28
C PHE A 151 11.93 8.20 11.99
N LYS A 152 12.38 8.88 10.92
CA LYS A 152 13.78 8.98 10.55
C LYS A 152 14.61 9.59 11.67
N THR A 153 14.17 10.62 12.35
CA THR A 153 15.03 11.28 13.36
C THR A 153 15.13 10.44 14.62
N GLU A 154 14.03 9.84 15.06
CA GLU A 154 13.93 9.17 16.36
C GLU A 154 14.53 7.77 16.39
N ASN A 155 14.52 7.03 15.28
CA ASN A 155 14.92 5.61 15.29
C ASN A 155 16.34 5.34 14.76
N GLY A 156 17.10 6.37 14.40
CA GLY A 156 18.31 6.14 13.60
C GLY A 156 19.44 5.46 14.30
N LYS A 157 19.52 5.67 15.61
CA LYS A 157 20.47 4.97 16.45
C LYS A 157 20.17 3.47 16.45
N THR A 158 18.90 3.08 16.65
CA THR A 158 18.45 1.68 16.64
C THR A 158 18.83 0.98 15.34
N PHE A 159 18.61 1.64 14.21
CA PHE A 159 18.87 1.09 12.88
C PHE A 159 20.37 0.93 12.58
N ARG A 160 21.18 1.94 12.91
CA ARG A 160 22.63 1.84 12.76
C ARG A 160 23.22 0.78 13.68
N THR A 161 22.66 0.59 14.87
CA THR A 161 23.03 -0.53 15.74
C THR A 161 22.76 -1.87 15.07
N LEU A 162 21.62 -2.01 14.39
CA LEU A 162 21.20 -3.27 13.77
C LEU A 162 21.97 -3.58 12.48
N PHE A 163 22.11 -2.61 11.58
CA PHE A 163 22.57 -2.85 10.22
C PHE A 163 23.94 -2.27 9.87
N GLY A 164 24.54 -1.54 10.81
CA GLY A 164 25.82 -0.84 10.63
C GLY A 164 25.66 0.64 10.26
N ASP A 165 26.71 1.41 10.50
CA ASP A 165 26.76 2.85 10.23
C ASP A 165 26.83 3.18 8.73
N ASP A 166 27.21 2.20 7.90
CA ASP A 166 27.35 2.28 6.45
C ASP A 166 26.03 2.03 5.70
N PHE A 167 25.01 1.50 6.37
CA PHE A 167 23.74 1.17 5.75
C PHE A 167 23.05 2.43 5.19
N LYS A 168 22.50 2.33 3.97
CA LYS A 168 21.82 3.45 3.28
C LYS A 168 20.33 3.19 3.17
N ILE A 169 19.54 4.17 3.59
CA ILE A 169 18.06 4.15 3.54
C ILE A 169 17.53 4.00 2.12
N GLU A 170 18.26 4.54 1.16
CA GLU A 170 17.93 4.48 -0.26
C GLU A 170 18.03 3.05 -0.81
N LEU A 171 18.89 2.19 -0.24
CA LEU A 171 18.95 0.77 -0.61
C LEU A 171 17.65 0.07 -0.23
N PHE A 172 17.06 0.44 0.90
CA PHE A 172 15.79 -0.15 1.32
C PHE A 172 14.63 0.32 0.47
N TYR A 173 14.57 1.60 0.14
CA TYR A 173 13.55 2.09 -0.77
C TYR A 173 13.66 1.41 -2.13
N GLY A 174 14.89 1.22 -2.63
CA GLY A 174 15.12 0.41 -3.81
C GLY A 174 14.63 -1.03 -3.66
N PHE A 175 14.91 -1.68 -2.53
CA PHE A 175 14.43 -3.04 -2.24
C PHE A 175 12.91 -3.12 -2.28
N MET A 176 12.20 -2.23 -1.57
CA MET A 176 10.73 -2.21 -1.54
C MET A 176 10.11 -1.96 -2.91
N MET A 177 10.65 -1.02 -3.69
CA MET A 177 10.16 -0.75 -5.04
C MET A 177 10.38 -1.97 -5.95
N ALA A 178 11.53 -2.64 -5.81
CA ALA A 178 11.80 -3.86 -6.56
C ALA A 178 10.90 -5.03 -6.11
N THR A 179 10.62 -5.17 -4.81
CA THR A 179 9.65 -6.15 -4.29
C THR A 179 8.26 -5.86 -4.83
N GLN A 180 7.88 -4.59 -4.92
CA GLN A 180 6.61 -4.20 -5.53
C GLN A 180 6.58 -4.61 -7.00
N ASP A 181 7.63 -4.32 -7.76
CA ASP A 181 7.78 -4.74 -9.16
C ASP A 181 7.72 -6.27 -9.33
N GLU A 182 8.32 -7.01 -8.41
CA GLU A 182 8.36 -8.47 -8.45
C GLU A 182 7.03 -9.11 -8.03
N LEU A 183 6.34 -8.55 -7.03
CA LEU A 183 4.99 -8.95 -6.66
C LEU A 183 4.04 -8.83 -7.86
N GLN A 184 4.25 -7.82 -8.70
CA GLN A 184 3.52 -7.68 -9.96
C GLN A 184 3.65 -8.88 -10.86
N LYS A 185 4.91 -9.30 -11.06
CA LYS A 185 5.21 -10.40 -11.95
C LYS A 185 4.63 -11.70 -11.41
N GLU A 186 4.71 -11.93 -10.11
CA GLU A 186 4.17 -13.14 -9.49
C GLU A 186 2.63 -13.19 -9.62
N ILE A 187 1.95 -12.08 -9.36
CA ILE A 187 0.49 -12.01 -9.53
C ILE A 187 0.11 -12.21 -11.01
N LYS A 188 0.80 -11.55 -11.95
CA LYS A 188 0.56 -11.72 -13.39
C LYS A 188 0.79 -13.17 -13.83
N LYS A 189 1.82 -13.82 -13.33
CA LYS A 189 2.14 -15.23 -13.59
C LYS A 189 1.03 -16.15 -13.06
N GLU A 190 0.53 -15.88 -11.86
CA GLU A 190 -0.55 -16.67 -11.27
C GLU A 190 -1.86 -16.49 -12.04
N ILE A 191 -2.19 -15.27 -12.47
CA ILE A 191 -3.35 -15.01 -13.35
C ILE A 191 -3.22 -15.75 -14.68
N LYS A 192 -2.04 -15.73 -15.30
CA LYS A 192 -1.81 -16.45 -16.56
C LYS A 192 -1.98 -17.96 -16.40
N LYS A 193 -1.55 -18.50 -15.27
CA LYS A 193 -1.65 -19.93 -14.96
C LYS A 193 -3.07 -20.35 -14.58
N ASN A 194 -3.76 -19.51 -13.80
CA ASN A 194 -5.09 -19.76 -13.28
C ASN A 194 -5.92 -18.46 -13.31
N PRO A 195 -6.56 -18.13 -14.44
CA PRO A 195 -7.36 -16.91 -14.56
C PRO A 195 -8.50 -16.81 -13.53
N SER A 196 -8.99 -17.95 -13.05
CA SER A 196 -10.04 -18.05 -12.04
C SER A 196 -9.57 -17.72 -10.62
N VAL A 197 -8.26 -17.59 -10.37
CA VAL A 197 -7.72 -17.24 -9.04
C VAL A 197 -8.26 -15.91 -8.53
N ILE A 198 -8.39 -14.92 -9.41
CA ILE A 198 -8.92 -13.60 -9.06
C ILE A 198 -10.42 -13.67 -8.79
N LEU A 199 -11.17 -14.44 -9.59
CA LEU A 199 -12.60 -14.68 -9.36
C LEU A 199 -12.84 -15.41 -8.03
N GLY A 200 -11.95 -16.35 -7.67
CA GLY A 200 -11.96 -17.03 -6.38
C GLY A 200 -11.75 -16.07 -5.21
N LEU A 201 -10.78 -15.15 -5.33
CA LEU A 201 -10.53 -14.12 -4.31
C LEU A 201 -11.66 -13.10 -4.19
N VAL A 202 -12.34 -12.79 -5.29
CA VAL A 202 -13.59 -12.02 -5.29
C VAL A 202 -14.71 -12.80 -4.60
N GLY A 203 -14.55 -14.09 -4.26
CA GLY A 203 -15.47 -14.93 -3.49
C GLY A 203 -15.03 -15.15 -2.02
N SER A 204 -13.78 -14.86 -1.68
CA SER A 204 -13.15 -15.31 -0.43
C SER A 204 -13.40 -14.39 0.77
N SER A 205 -13.08 -14.91 1.95
CA SER A 205 -12.98 -14.18 3.22
C SER A 205 -11.76 -13.25 3.25
N ASN A 206 -11.76 -12.26 4.16
CA ASN A 206 -10.60 -11.37 4.35
C ASN A 206 -9.32 -12.14 4.69
N THR A 207 -9.42 -13.22 5.47
CA THR A 207 -8.28 -14.06 5.86
C THR A 207 -7.67 -14.79 4.67
N GLU A 208 -8.48 -15.42 3.82
CA GLU A 208 -8.00 -16.11 2.63
C GLU A 208 -7.35 -15.14 1.63
N ILE A 209 -7.92 -13.94 1.47
CA ILE A 209 -7.32 -12.89 0.64
C ILE A 209 -5.97 -12.49 1.20
N LYS A 210 -5.89 -12.22 2.51
CA LYS A 210 -4.63 -11.88 3.20
C LYS A 210 -3.58 -12.98 3.03
N ASP A 211 -3.94 -14.24 3.29
CA ASP A 211 -3.01 -15.37 3.20
C ASP A 211 -2.41 -15.49 1.80
N LYS A 212 -3.23 -15.32 0.75
CA LYS A 212 -2.74 -15.38 -0.62
C LYS A 212 -1.81 -14.21 -0.97
N LEU A 213 -2.10 -13.01 -0.50
CA LEU A 213 -1.24 -11.85 -0.71
C LEU A 213 0.10 -11.99 0.00
N VAL A 214 0.06 -12.46 1.25
CA VAL A 214 1.26 -12.74 2.02
C VAL A 214 2.12 -13.80 1.31
N GLU A 215 1.52 -14.85 0.77
CA GLU A 215 2.23 -15.88 -0.01
C GLU A 215 2.98 -15.27 -1.21
N TRP A 216 2.29 -14.52 -2.07
CA TRP A 216 2.93 -13.89 -3.24
C TRP A 216 4.01 -12.89 -2.86
N LEU A 217 3.81 -12.18 -1.76
CA LEU A 217 4.76 -11.19 -1.29
C LEU A 217 6.01 -11.82 -0.67
N LYS A 218 5.86 -12.94 0.04
CA LYS A 218 7.01 -13.75 0.47
C LYS A 218 7.86 -14.17 -0.73
N ILE A 219 7.24 -14.66 -1.80
CA ILE A 219 7.94 -15.04 -3.04
C ILE A 219 8.67 -13.83 -3.63
N ALA A 220 8.00 -12.67 -3.74
CA ALA A 220 8.59 -11.46 -4.28
C ALA A 220 9.79 -10.95 -3.45
N LEU A 221 9.69 -11.00 -2.12
CA LEU A 221 10.78 -10.62 -1.21
C LEU A 221 12.00 -11.51 -1.41
N HIS A 222 11.78 -12.83 -1.46
CA HIS A 222 12.86 -13.80 -1.68
C HIS A 222 13.52 -13.59 -3.05
N ASN A 223 12.75 -13.46 -4.12
CA ASN A 223 13.28 -13.21 -5.47
C ASN A 223 14.13 -11.92 -5.55
N VAL A 224 13.72 -10.85 -4.86
CA VAL A 224 14.45 -9.58 -4.86
C VAL A 224 15.66 -9.61 -3.92
N ALA A 225 15.68 -10.48 -2.92
CA ALA A 225 16.83 -10.68 -2.04
C ALA A 225 17.80 -11.75 -2.57
N ASP A 226 17.42 -12.46 -3.63
CA ASP A 226 18.21 -13.56 -4.19
C ASP A 226 19.55 -13.07 -4.80
N PRO A 227 20.69 -13.70 -4.44
CA PRO A 227 22.01 -13.32 -4.93
C PRO A 227 22.19 -13.45 -6.45
N GLU A 228 21.47 -14.35 -7.12
CA GLU A 228 21.55 -14.54 -8.57
C GLU A 228 20.78 -13.47 -9.33
N ASN A 229 19.79 -12.85 -8.70
CA ASN A 229 18.76 -12.07 -9.41
C ASN A 229 18.75 -10.58 -9.06
N SER A 230 19.50 -10.14 -8.05
CA SER A 230 19.29 -8.80 -7.53
C SER A 230 20.49 -8.16 -6.81
N LYS A 231 20.71 -6.88 -7.14
CA LYS A 231 21.61 -5.99 -6.39
C LYS A 231 21.19 -5.76 -4.93
N TYR A 232 19.99 -6.19 -4.55
CA TYR A 232 19.46 -6.08 -3.20
C TYR A 232 19.76 -7.30 -2.32
N HIS A 233 20.54 -8.28 -2.77
CA HIS A 233 21.01 -9.39 -1.94
C HIS A 233 21.70 -8.96 -0.64
N VAL A 234 22.28 -7.76 -0.60
CA VAL A 234 22.80 -7.16 0.64
C VAL A 234 21.76 -7.14 1.78
N PHE A 235 20.46 -7.10 1.49
CA PHE A 235 19.41 -7.20 2.51
C PHE A 235 19.38 -8.56 3.18
N ASP A 236 19.48 -9.64 2.41
CA ASP A 236 19.47 -11.00 2.95
C ASP A 236 20.64 -11.19 3.91
N GLN A 237 21.84 -10.79 3.50
CA GLN A 237 23.05 -10.83 4.34
C GLN A 237 22.88 -10.01 5.62
N LYS A 238 22.39 -8.77 5.49
CA LYS A 238 22.22 -7.84 6.61
C LYS A 238 21.12 -8.30 7.59
N LEU A 239 20.10 -9.02 7.12
CA LEU A 239 19.10 -9.67 7.98
C LEU A 239 19.71 -10.87 8.69
N ALA A 240 20.44 -11.73 7.97
CA ALA A 240 21.10 -12.89 8.55
C ALA A 240 22.12 -12.51 9.65
N ASP A 241 22.84 -11.40 9.47
CA ASP A 241 23.78 -10.82 10.46
C ASP A 241 23.13 -10.49 11.82
N ILE A 242 21.81 -10.31 11.84
CA ILE A 242 21.01 -10.06 13.04
C ILE A 242 20.08 -11.23 13.39
N GLY A 243 20.30 -12.39 12.78
CA GLY A 243 19.46 -13.57 13.00
C GLY A 243 18.02 -13.41 12.49
N TRP A 244 17.77 -12.44 11.61
CA TRP A 244 16.50 -12.29 10.90
C TRP A 244 16.58 -12.96 9.53
N ASN A 245 15.42 -13.32 9.01
CA ASN A 245 15.20 -13.69 7.62
C ASN A 245 13.81 -13.22 7.21
N ILE A 246 13.50 -13.26 5.90
CA ILE A 246 12.21 -12.80 5.39
C ILE A 246 11.04 -13.52 6.09
N ASP A 247 11.13 -14.83 6.32
CA ASP A 247 10.05 -15.60 6.95
C ASP A 247 9.74 -15.16 8.37
N LEU A 248 10.76 -14.96 9.21
CA LEU A 248 10.63 -14.48 10.59
C LEU A 248 9.97 -13.11 10.64
N LEU A 249 10.32 -12.25 9.69
CA LEU A 249 9.73 -10.92 9.56
C LEU A 249 8.24 -10.99 9.18
N VAL A 250 7.86 -11.95 8.33
CA VAL A 250 6.45 -12.21 7.99
C VAL A 250 5.68 -12.74 9.18
N ASP A 251 6.21 -13.74 9.84
CA ASP A 251 5.52 -14.41 10.92
C ASP A 251 5.31 -13.46 12.09
N THR A 252 6.31 -12.61 12.39
CA THR A 252 6.18 -11.52 13.36
C THR A 252 5.08 -10.54 12.95
N GLN A 253 5.02 -10.14 11.67
CA GLN A 253 3.95 -9.26 11.21
C GLN A 253 2.56 -9.88 11.44
N ARG A 254 2.41 -11.18 11.16
CA ARG A 254 1.13 -11.88 11.41
C ARG A 254 0.77 -11.92 12.89
N GLN A 255 1.76 -12.18 13.75
CA GLN A 255 1.57 -12.18 15.21
C GLN A 255 1.16 -10.81 15.74
N VAL A 256 1.82 -9.74 15.29
CA VAL A 256 1.44 -8.37 15.63
C VAL A 256 0.04 -8.04 15.08
N GLY A 257 -0.24 -8.42 13.84
CA GLY A 257 -1.55 -8.23 13.21
C GLY A 257 -2.69 -8.91 13.97
N ALA A 258 -2.48 -10.12 14.48
CA ALA A 258 -3.48 -10.81 15.29
C ALA A 258 -3.84 -10.07 16.60
N VAL A 259 -2.92 -9.25 17.11
CA VAL A 259 -3.15 -8.43 18.31
C VAL A 259 -3.84 -7.11 17.96
N ILE A 260 -3.39 -6.43 16.89
CA ILE A 260 -3.82 -5.05 16.61
C ILE A 260 -4.96 -4.94 15.60
N ASP A 261 -5.10 -5.91 14.70
CA ASP A 261 -6.13 -5.98 13.66
C ASP A 261 -6.68 -7.42 13.53
N PRO A 262 -7.33 -7.96 14.58
CA PRO A 262 -7.73 -9.37 14.65
C PRO A 262 -8.73 -9.78 13.55
N SER A 263 -9.46 -8.83 12.96
CA SER A 263 -10.40 -9.05 11.86
C SER A 263 -9.79 -8.82 10.47
N ASN A 264 -8.52 -8.39 10.41
CA ASN A 264 -7.83 -7.95 9.19
C ASN A 264 -8.54 -6.78 8.47
N ALA A 265 -9.34 -5.97 9.18
CA ALA A 265 -10.13 -4.91 8.59
C ALA A 265 -9.27 -3.72 8.16
N ALA A 266 -8.27 -3.36 8.96
CA ALA A 266 -7.32 -2.30 8.62
C ALA A 266 -6.43 -2.71 7.43
N GLU A 267 -5.96 -3.96 7.42
CA GLU A 267 -5.20 -4.51 6.30
C GLU A 267 -6.03 -4.57 5.00
N LYS A 268 -7.29 -5.02 5.10
CA LYS A 268 -8.25 -4.96 3.99
C LYS A 268 -8.41 -3.53 3.47
N ALA A 269 -8.58 -2.56 4.36
CA ALA A 269 -8.75 -1.15 3.98
C ALA A 269 -7.58 -0.62 3.14
N VAL A 270 -6.34 -0.90 3.56
CA VAL A 270 -5.15 -0.52 2.78
C VAL A 270 -5.14 -1.20 1.42
N ALA A 271 -5.34 -2.53 1.40
CA ALA A 271 -5.41 -3.31 0.17
C ALA A 271 -6.46 -2.77 -0.82
N MET A 272 -7.66 -2.47 -0.33
CA MET A 272 -8.74 -1.93 -1.14
C MET A 272 -8.41 -0.55 -1.69
N SER A 273 -7.89 0.36 -0.86
CA SER A 273 -7.53 1.73 -1.29
C SER A 273 -6.57 1.71 -2.49
N VAL A 274 -5.64 0.75 -2.50
CA VAL A 274 -4.76 0.53 -3.63
C VAL A 274 -5.51 0.03 -4.83
N ILE A 275 -6.27 -1.06 -4.69
CA ILE A 275 -7.00 -1.66 -5.80
C ILE A 275 -7.81 -0.57 -6.50
N ARG A 276 -8.51 0.26 -5.73
CA ARG A 276 -9.26 1.41 -6.22
C ARG A 276 -8.40 2.43 -6.98
N SER A 277 -7.20 2.76 -6.49
CA SER A 277 -6.26 3.66 -7.17
C SER A 277 -5.80 3.17 -8.56
N ARG A 278 -5.90 1.86 -8.79
CA ARG A 278 -5.52 1.20 -10.04
C ARG A 278 -6.69 0.99 -10.98
N ILE A 279 -7.93 1.11 -10.51
CA ILE A 279 -9.09 1.07 -11.38
C ILE A 279 -9.17 2.36 -12.19
N GLN A 280 -9.21 2.21 -13.52
CA GLN A 280 -9.56 3.27 -14.45
C GLN A 280 -11.03 3.14 -14.80
N CYS A 281 -11.80 4.17 -14.45
CA CYS A 281 -13.15 4.37 -14.95
C CYS A 281 -13.07 5.17 -16.27
N LYS A 282 -13.74 4.71 -17.32
CA LYS A 282 -13.87 5.44 -18.58
C LYS A 282 -15.34 5.64 -18.92
N ILE A 283 -15.73 6.88 -19.18
CA ILE A 283 -17.05 7.25 -19.68
C ILE A 283 -16.91 7.73 -21.13
N ASN A 284 -17.55 7.03 -22.07
CA ASN A 284 -17.41 7.26 -23.52
C ASN A 284 -15.94 7.35 -23.97
N GLY A 285 -15.07 6.50 -23.40
CA GLY A 285 -13.63 6.47 -23.72
C GLY A 285 -12.79 7.52 -23.02
N THR A 286 -13.40 8.49 -22.32
CA THR A 286 -12.67 9.49 -21.52
C THR A 286 -12.41 8.95 -20.12
N ILE A 287 -11.17 9.02 -19.65
CA ILE A 287 -10.80 8.61 -18.29
C ILE A 287 -11.40 9.58 -17.29
N CYS A 288 -12.09 9.04 -16.28
CA CYS A 288 -12.64 9.78 -15.15
C CYS A 288 -11.88 9.36 -13.89
N ASP A 289 -11.45 10.33 -13.10
CA ASP A 289 -10.95 10.07 -11.75
C ASP A 289 -12.16 9.86 -10.83
N PRO A 290 -12.32 8.68 -10.17
CA PRO A 290 -13.42 8.44 -9.23
C PRO A 290 -13.49 9.44 -8.07
N LEU A 291 -12.37 10.10 -7.74
CA LEU A 291 -12.32 11.13 -6.69
C LEU A 291 -12.83 12.50 -7.16
N THR A 292 -12.98 12.71 -8.47
CA THR A 292 -13.53 13.93 -9.04
C THR A 292 -14.99 13.71 -9.44
N PRO A 293 -15.91 14.65 -9.13
CA PRO A 293 -17.30 14.52 -9.55
C PRO A 293 -17.43 14.37 -11.07
N LEU A 294 -18.20 13.37 -11.49
CA LEU A 294 -18.57 13.14 -12.88
C LEU A 294 -19.74 14.07 -13.25
N GLU A 295 -19.47 15.04 -14.09
CA GLU A 295 -20.47 15.98 -14.61
C GLU A 295 -21.23 15.37 -15.79
N LEU A 296 -22.55 15.22 -15.64
CA LEU A 296 -23.45 14.78 -16.69
C LEU A 296 -24.41 15.90 -17.09
N LYS A 297 -24.79 15.92 -18.36
CA LYS A 297 -25.85 16.82 -18.86
C LYS A 297 -27.19 16.11 -18.83
N LYS A 298 -28.25 16.83 -18.45
CA LYS A 298 -29.62 16.35 -18.62
C LYS A 298 -29.84 15.84 -20.06
N GLY A 299 -30.34 14.61 -20.18
CA GLY A 299 -30.54 13.94 -21.48
C GLY A 299 -29.40 13.00 -21.92
N ASN A 300 -28.27 12.93 -21.19
CA ASN A 300 -27.31 11.85 -21.37
C ASN A 300 -27.95 10.52 -20.96
N ASN A 301 -28.35 9.70 -21.94
CA ASN A 301 -29.21 8.54 -21.71
C ASN A 301 -28.50 7.18 -21.73
N LYS A 302 -27.27 7.09 -22.28
CA LYS A 302 -26.52 5.83 -22.39
C LYS A 302 -25.02 6.06 -22.63
N LEU A 303 -24.34 6.75 -21.71
CA LEU A 303 -22.90 6.92 -21.83
C LEU A 303 -22.21 5.60 -21.51
N LYS A 304 -21.34 5.12 -22.40
CA LYS A 304 -20.64 3.84 -22.24
C LYS A 304 -19.72 3.91 -21.02
N LEU A 305 -19.90 2.99 -20.08
CA LEU A 305 -19.07 2.81 -18.91
C LEU A 305 -18.12 1.63 -19.15
N VAL A 306 -16.83 1.86 -18.93
CA VAL A 306 -15.81 0.80 -18.99
C VAL A 306 -14.94 0.91 -17.75
N LEU A 307 -14.72 -0.24 -17.10
CA LEU A 307 -13.74 -0.40 -16.05
C LEU A 307 -12.56 -1.19 -16.59
N SER A 308 -11.35 -0.70 -16.31
CA SER A 308 -10.11 -1.40 -16.59
C SER A 308 -9.18 -1.26 -15.40
N VAL A 309 -8.21 -2.17 -15.25
CA VAL A 309 -7.14 -2.00 -14.27
C VAL A 309 -5.92 -1.48 -14.99
N LYS A 310 -5.32 -0.38 -14.51
CA LYS A 310 -4.09 0.19 -15.08
C LYS A 310 -3.09 -0.94 -15.28
N GLY A 311 -2.64 -1.13 -16.52
CA GLY A 311 -1.59 -2.03 -16.98
C GLY A 311 -1.82 -3.54 -16.87
N ILE A 312 -3.07 -3.96 -16.65
CA ILE A 312 -3.52 -5.30 -16.96
C ILE A 312 -4.24 -5.22 -18.30
N ASP A 313 -3.84 -6.05 -19.25
CA ASP A 313 -4.73 -6.33 -20.37
C ASP A 313 -5.87 -7.23 -19.88
N THR A 314 -7.01 -6.62 -19.60
CA THR A 314 -8.23 -7.34 -19.24
C THR A 314 -8.90 -7.99 -20.45
N GLY A 315 -8.36 -7.81 -21.67
CA GLY A 315 -8.93 -8.34 -22.90
C GLY A 315 -10.40 -7.96 -23.06
N ALA A 316 -11.24 -8.97 -23.34
CA ALA A 316 -12.68 -8.82 -23.46
C ALA A 316 -13.45 -8.90 -22.13
N PHE A 317 -12.77 -9.02 -20.98
CA PHE A 317 -13.47 -9.10 -19.68
C PHE A 317 -14.18 -7.77 -19.36
N ASN A 318 -15.51 -7.83 -19.33
CA ASN A 318 -16.33 -6.72 -18.83
C ASN A 318 -16.29 -6.70 -17.29
N LEU A 319 -15.27 -6.07 -16.72
CA LEU A 319 -15.15 -5.92 -15.26
C LEU A 319 -16.39 -5.25 -14.64
N ALA A 320 -17.01 -4.29 -15.32
CA ALA A 320 -18.21 -3.61 -14.83
C ALA A 320 -19.41 -4.54 -14.69
N GLY A 321 -19.49 -5.55 -15.55
CA GLY A 321 -20.53 -6.59 -15.50
C GLY A 321 -20.28 -7.68 -14.46
N LEU A 322 -19.15 -7.65 -13.74
CA LEU A 322 -18.87 -8.55 -12.60
C LEU A 322 -19.22 -7.89 -11.25
N LEU A 323 -19.71 -6.65 -11.27
CA LEU A 323 -20.02 -5.86 -10.10
C LEU A 323 -21.53 -5.63 -9.98
N ALA A 324 -22.00 -5.51 -8.75
CA ALA A 324 -23.31 -4.95 -8.46
C ALA A 324 -23.21 -3.42 -8.34
N TRP A 325 -24.30 -2.74 -8.67
CA TRP A 325 -24.36 -1.28 -8.74
C TRP A 325 -25.49 -0.74 -7.88
N LYS A 326 -25.17 0.24 -7.03
CA LYS A 326 -26.13 0.99 -6.22
C LYS A 326 -26.06 2.47 -6.61
N THR A 327 -27.22 3.13 -6.68
CA THR A 327 -27.33 4.59 -6.73
C THR A 327 -28.07 5.06 -5.50
N ASP A 328 -27.54 6.09 -4.82
CA ASP A 328 -28.20 6.68 -3.66
C ASP A 328 -29.46 7.47 -4.06
N ASN A 329 -29.51 7.98 -5.30
CA ASN A 329 -30.68 8.64 -5.87
C ASN A 329 -30.80 8.40 -7.39
N SER A 330 -31.66 7.45 -7.76
CA SER A 330 -31.93 7.06 -9.15
C SER A 330 -32.64 8.13 -9.99
N ALA A 331 -33.29 9.12 -9.35
CA ALA A 331 -33.89 10.25 -10.08
C ALA A 331 -32.82 11.20 -10.65
N ILE A 332 -31.61 11.18 -10.10
CA ILE A 332 -30.45 11.98 -10.54
C ILE A 332 -29.59 11.19 -11.52
N ALA A 333 -29.18 9.95 -11.19
CA ALA A 333 -28.40 9.13 -12.13
C ALA A 333 -28.52 7.63 -11.80
N THR A 334 -28.34 6.80 -12.83
CA THR A 334 -28.37 5.32 -12.73
C THR A 334 -27.26 4.69 -13.56
N VAL A 335 -26.84 3.49 -13.18
CA VAL A 335 -26.01 2.59 -14.01
C VAL A 335 -26.87 1.41 -14.44
N ALA A 336 -26.67 0.93 -15.67
CA ALA A 336 -27.32 -0.28 -16.16
C ALA A 336 -26.93 -1.48 -15.30
N GLU A 337 -27.83 -2.45 -15.13
CA GLU A 337 -27.59 -3.64 -14.27
C GLU A 337 -26.34 -4.42 -14.69
N ASP A 338 -26.01 -4.44 -15.98
CA ASP A 338 -24.83 -5.09 -16.54
C ASP A 338 -23.54 -4.24 -16.48
N GLY A 339 -23.61 -3.06 -15.84
CA GLY A 339 -22.50 -2.12 -15.70
C GLY A 339 -22.06 -1.46 -17.02
N SER A 340 -22.78 -1.66 -18.13
CA SER A 340 -22.32 -1.24 -19.47
C SER A 340 -22.45 0.27 -19.73
N SER A 341 -23.33 0.96 -18.99
CA SER A 341 -23.61 2.37 -19.22
C SER A 341 -24.10 3.12 -18.00
N ILE A 342 -23.84 4.43 -17.99
CA ILE A 342 -24.36 5.39 -17.03
C ILE A 342 -25.35 6.33 -17.72
N LYS A 343 -26.40 6.72 -16.99
CA LYS A 343 -27.49 7.57 -17.47
C LYS A 343 -27.76 8.70 -16.47
N ALA A 344 -27.90 9.92 -16.99
CA ALA A 344 -28.48 11.04 -16.26
C ALA A 344 -30.00 10.86 -16.15
N GLY A 345 -30.52 11.07 -14.95
CA GLY A 345 -31.94 11.09 -14.63
C GLY A 345 -32.62 12.39 -15.05
N THR A 346 -33.86 12.58 -14.58
CA THR A 346 -34.69 13.74 -14.94
C THR A 346 -34.49 14.92 -14.00
N THR A 347 -33.96 14.67 -12.80
CA THR A 347 -33.74 15.63 -11.71
C THR A 347 -32.29 16.10 -11.71
N LYS A 348 -32.08 17.42 -11.55
CA LYS A 348 -30.75 18.01 -11.34
C LYS A 348 -30.30 17.79 -9.90
N GLY A 349 -28.99 17.70 -9.69
CA GLY A 349 -28.40 17.58 -8.35
C GLY A 349 -27.22 16.61 -8.32
N THR A 350 -26.85 16.23 -7.10
CA THR A 350 -25.71 15.34 -6.83
C THR A 350 -26.21 14.00 -6.30
N THR A 351 -25.67 12.91 -6.81
CA THR A 351 -25.89 11.54 -6.29
C THR A 351 -24.56 10.80 -6.23
N VAL A 352 -24.54 9.67 -5.52
CA VAL A 352 -23.39 8.77 -5.49
C VAL A 352 -23.80 7.44 -6.12
N ILE A 353 -22.91 6.92 -6.96
CA ILE A 353 -23.02 5.59 -7.53
C ILE A 353 -21.88 4.75 -6.99
N THR A 354 -22.22 3.59 -6.43
CA THR A 354 -21.27 2.65 -5.83
C THR A 354 -21.29 1.33 -6.60
N ALA A 355 -20.13 0.90 -7.07
CA ALA A 355 -19.89 -0.44 -7.58
C ALA A 355 -19.30 -1.30 -6.45
N TYR A 356 -19.83 -2.51 -6.26
CA TYR A 356 -19.39 -3.42 -5.21
C TYR A 356 -19.44 -4.88 -5.68
N ARG A 357 -18.81 -5.76 -4.91
CA ARG A 357 -18.75 -7.20 -5.20
C ARG A 357 -20.16 -7.80 -5.34
N MET A 358 -20.40 -8.57 -6.41
CA MET A 358 -21.68 -9.28 -6.63
C MET A 358 -21.98 -10.26 -5.48
N ASN A 359 -23.27 -10.34 -5.10
CA ASN A 359 -23.81 -11.18 -4.02
C ASN A 359 -23.46 -10.75 -2.59
N ASP A 360 -22.93 -9.55 -2.38
CA ASP A 360 -22.69 -9.02 -1.04
C ASP A 360 -23.79 -8.03 -0.62
N SER A 361 -24.36 -8.19 0.58
CA SER A 361 -25.33 -7.26 1.15
C SER A 361 -24.68 -6.07 1.87
N GLN A 362 -23.37 -6.15 2.13
CA GLN A 362 -22.58 -5.08 2.76
C GLN A 362 -21.90 -4.20 1.70
N VAL A 363 -22.69 -3.32 1.09
CA VAL A 363 -22.24 -2.42 0.01
C VAL A 363 -21.02 -1.59 0.42
N GLU A 364 -21.04 -0.97 1.61
CA GLU A 364 -19.94 -0.09 2.05
C GLU A 364 -18.65 -0.86 2.34
N THR A 365 -18.76 -2.07 2.92
CA THR A 365 -17.62 -2.92 3.27
C THR A 365 -16.92 -3.53 2.05
N ASN A 366 -17.60 -3.55 0.90
CA ASN A 366 -17.14 -4.21 -0.34
C ASN A 366 -17.20 -3.31 -1.57
N GLU A 367 -17.25 -2.00 -1.33
CA GLU A 367 -17.14 -0.97 -2.35
C GLU A 367 -15.83 -1.14 -3.14
N LEU A 368 -15.91 -1.13 -4.47
CA LEU A 368 -14.76 -1.13 -5.36
C LEU A 368 -14.62 0.19 -6.10
N ILE A 369 -15.73 0.87 -6.37
CA ILE A 369 -15.72 2.18 -7.00
C ILE A 369 -16.83 3.02 -6.40
N LYS A 370 -16.52 4.28 -6.10
CA LYS A 370 -17.48 5.29 -5.71
C LYS A 370 -17.35 6.46 -6.67
N ILE A 371 -18.45 6.83 -7.31
CA ILE A 371 -18.49 7.93 -8.28
C ILE A 371 -19.51 8.94 -7.77
N THR A 372 -19.05 10.15 -7.47
CA THR A 372 -19.95 11.28 -7.26
C THR A 372 -20.42 11.76 -8.63
N VAL A 373 -21.72 11.83 -8.86
CA VAL A 373 -22.31 12.25 -10.13
C VAL A 373 -23.09 13.53 -9.92
N VAL A 374 -22.82 14.54 -10.73
CA VAL A 374 -23.52 15.82 -10.73
C VAL A 374 -24.27 15.94 -12.06
N VAL A 375 -25.58 16.20 -11.98
CA VAL A 375 -26.42 16.42 -13.17
C VAL A 375 -26.87 17.86 -13.22
N ASN A 376 -26.45 18.56 -14.28
CA ASN A 376 -26.74 19.97 -14.53
C ASN A 376 -27.89 20.21 -15.49
#